data_AF-A0A9P7P0Z2-F1
#
_entry.id   AF-A0A9P7P0Z2-F1
#
_cell.length_a   1.000
_cell.length_b   1.000
_cell.length_c   1.000
_cell.angle_alpha   90.00
_cell.angle_beta   90.00
_cell.angle_gamma   90.00
#
_symmetry.space_group_name_H-M   'P 1'
#
loop_
_entity.id
_entity.type
_entity.pdbx_description
1 polymer ?
#
loop_
_entity_poly.entity_id
_entity_poly.type
_entity_poly.pdbx_seq_one_letter_code
_entity_poly.pdbx_strand_id
1 'polypeptide(L)'
;MKLFSTLPLALFVGNALAECAEGTFNGSTDFSRMKKGGPCALKSEGVYYCGDSGTTIVHKQSQLMFRAGKVDSTVVVNCAQTPDGAFNYYYLYHCSAGDSARFKEPFCKGAISSIESIIEF
;
A
#
# COMPACT_ATOMS: atom_id res chain seq x y z
N MET A 1 -25.36 -45.22 29.36
CA MET A 1 -24.18 -44.34 29.54
C MET A 1 -23.76 -43.92 28.14
N LYS A 2 -24.03 -42.67 27.72
CA LYS A 2 -23.09 -41.52 27.67
C LYS A 2 -21.76 -41.93 26.99
N LEU A 3 -21.26 -41.31 25.92
CA LEU A 3 -21.33 -39.90 25.54
C LEU A 3 -21.42 -39.74 24.00
N PHE A 4 -22.26 -38.82 23.56
CA PHE A 4 -22.10 -38.15 22.27
C PHE A 4 -20.85 -37.28 22.36
N SER A 5 -19.77 -37.68 21.69
CA SER A 5 -18.58 -36.85 21.53
C SER A 5 -18.81 -35.88 20.38
N THR A 6 -19.52 -34.79 20.62
CA THR A 6 -19.54 -33.63 19.73
C THR A 6 -18.20 -32.92 19.84
N LEU A 7 -17.30 -33.14 18.87
CA LEU A 7 -16.14 -32.26 18.69
C LEU A 7 -16.68 -30.87 18.32
N PRO A 8 -16.37 -29.81 19.09
CA PRO A 8 -16.59 -28.46 18.59
C PRO A 8 -15.60 -28.25 17.45
N LEU A 9 -16.09 -28.21 16.20
CA LEU A 9 -15.35 -27.56 15.12
C LEU A 9 -15.20 -26.09 15.53
N ALA A 10 -14.04 -25.75 16.07
CA ALA A 10 -13.62 -24.37 16.20
C ALA A 10 -13.51 -23.80 14.79
N LEU A 11 -14.54 -23.04 14.40
CA LEU A 11 -14.50 -22.11 13.28
C LEU A 11 -13.39 -21.10 13.59
N PHE A 12 -12.17 -21.38 13.14
CA PHE A 12 -11.16 -20.36 12.93
C PHE A 12 -11.67 -19.46 11.79
N VAL A 13 -12.52 -18.50 12.13
CA VAL A 13 -12.74 -17.32 11.30
C VAL A 13 -11.48 -16.47 11.48
N GLY A 14 -10.40 -16.91 10.85
CA GLY A 14 -9.22 -16.09 10.63
C GLY A 14 -9.63 -14.98 9.69
N ASN A 15 -10.17 -13.89 10.24
CA ASN A 15 -10.14 -12.62 9.56
C ASN A 15 -8.66 -12.33 9.40
N ALA A 16 -8.10 -12.61 8.22
CA ALA A 16 -6.80 -12.10 7.85
C ALA A 16 -6.86 -10.59 8.14
N LEU A 17 -6.10 -10.16 9.15
CA LEU A 17 -5.86 -8.75 9.41
C LEU A 17 -5.43 -8.20 8.06
N ALA A 18 -6.16 -7.22 7.54
CA ALA A 18 -5.98 -6.71 6.19
C ALA A 18 -4.56 -6.12 6.08
N GLU A 19 -3.64 -7.00 5.70
CA GLU A 19 -2.23 -6.73 5.55
C GLU A 19 -2.05 -5.72 4.42
N CYS A 20 -1.04 -4.84 4.53
CA CYS A 20 -0.76 -3.98 3.40
C CYS A 20 -0.47 -4.85 2.17
N ALA A 21 -1.13 -4.56 1.05
CA ALA A 21 -1.00 -5.33 -0.17
C ALA A 21 -0.76 -4.41 -1.36
N GLU A 22 0.02 -4.92 -2.30
CA GLU A 22 -0.01 -4.44 -3.68
C GLU A 22 -1.28 -4.99 -4.34
N GLY A 23 -1.98 -4.18 -5.13
CA GLY A 23 -3.04 -4.70 -5.98
C GLY A 23 -4.24 -3.78 -6.13
N THR A 24 -5.43 -4.38 -6.18
CA THR A 24 -6.68 -3.72 -6.52
C THR A 24 -7.20 -2.88 -5.35
N PHE A 25 -7.57 -1.63 -5.64
CA PHE A 25 -8.38 -0.82 -4.74
C PHE A 25 -9.79 -0.72 -5.31
N ASN A 26 -10.80 -1.03 -4.49
CA ASN A 26 -12.20 -1.14 -4.93
C ASN A 26 -12.38 -2.05 -6.18
N GLY A 27 -11.64 -3.16 -6.23
CA GLY A 27 -11.71 -4.13 -7.33
C GLY A 27 -11.03 -3.70 -8.65
N SER A 28 -10.36 -2.55 -8.69
CA SER A 28 -9.67 -2.04 -9.88
C SER A 28 -8.17 -1.85 -9.62
N THR A 29 -7.33 -2.15 -10.61
CA THR A 29 -5.92 -1.71 -10.68
C THR A 29 -5.75 -0.44 -11.52
N ASP A 30 -6.81 -0.03 -12.23
CA ASP A 30 -6.83 1.20 -13.03
C ASP A 30 -7.01 2.41 -12.12
N PHE A 31 -5.88 2.94 -11.65
CA PHE A 31 -5.83 4.12 -10.81
C PHE A 31 -6.24 5.41 -11.53
N SER A 32 -6.29 5.42 -12.87
CA SER A 32 -6.67 6.63 -13.64
C SER A 32 -8.13 7.03 -13.40
N ARG A 33 -8.95 6.06 -12.99
CA ARG A 33 -10.37 6.25 -12.65
C ARG A 33 -10.60 6.53 -11.18
N MET A 34 -9.57 6.44 -10.35
CA MET A 34 -9.69 6.62 -8.90
C MET A 34 -9.59 8.11 -8.53
N LYS A 35 -10.31 8.49 -7.47
CA LYS A 35 -10.28 9.86 -6.96
C LYS A 35 -8.96 10.10 -6.24
N LYS A 36 -8.18 11.05 -6.76
CA LYS A 36 -6.90 11.45 -6.16
C LYS A 36 -7.14 12.36 -4.96
N GLY A 37 -6.57 12.01 -3.81
CA GLY A 37 -6.56 12.85 -2.61
C GLY A 37 -5.47 13.93 -2.64
N GLY A 38 -4.52 13.83 -3.57
CA GLY A 38 -3.44 14.79 -3.79
C GLY A 38 -2.04 14.16 -3.70
N PRO A 39 -0.99 14.93 -4.00
CA PRO A 39 0.38 14.43 -3.97
C PRO A 39 0.87 14.27 -2.53
N CYS A 40 1.65 13.21 -2.28
CA CYS A 40 2.40 13.05 -1.04
C CYS A 40 3.66 13.91 -1.09
N ALA A 41 3.86 14.75 -0.08
CA ALA A 41 4.98 15.69 -0.04
C ALA A 41 6.26 14.99 0.41
N LEU A 42 7.35 15.18 -0.35
CA LEU A 42 8.70 14.80 0.08
C LEU A 42 9.12 15.72 1.24
N LYS A 43 9.40 15.16 2.42
CA LYS A 43 9.79 15.92 3.62
C LYS A 43 11.26 15.77 3.98
N SER A 44 11.84 14.61 3.71
CA SER A 44 13.26 14.34 3.82
C SER A 44 13.66 13.35 2.74
N GLU A 45 14.96 13.13 2.54
CA GLU A 45 15.45 12.20 1.51
C GLU A 45 14.74 10.84 1.59
N GLY A 46 13.99 10.50 0.55
CA GLY A 46 13.22 9.26 0.45
C GLY A 46 11.99 9.16 1.36
N VAL A 47 11.58 10.18 2.11
CA VAL A 47 10.40 10.11 3.00
C VAL A 47 9.28 11.02 2.52
N TYR A 48 8.16 10.40 2.17
CA TYR A 48 6.98 11.05 1.63
C TYR A 48 5.83 10.97 2.64
N TYR A 49 5.12 12.08 2.82
CA TYR A 49 3.96 12.20 3.70
C TYR A 49 2.70 12.49 2.89
N CYS A 50 1.68 11.65 3.06
CA CYS A 50 0.41 11.77 2.33
C CYS A 50 -0.67 12.41 3.20
N GLY A 51 -0.67 13.73 3.29
CA GLY A 51 -1.65 14.50 4.06
C GLY A 51 -1.62 14.25 5.57
N ASP A 52 -2.73 14.56 6.24
CA ASP A 52 -2.82 14.57 7.72
C ASP A 52 -3.27 13.23 8.33
N SER A 53 -3.41 12.19 7.51
CA SER A 53 -3.71 10.83 8.00
C SER A 53 -2.54 10.24 8.78
N GLY A 54 -1.32 10.76 8.60
CA GLY A 54 -0.08 10.18 9.10
C GLY A 54 0.48 9.08 8.20
N THR A 55 -0.08 8.90 6.99
CA THR A 55 0.43 7.97 5.99
C THR A 55 1.84 8.40 5.54
N THR A 56 2.76 7.44 5.54
CA THR A 56 4.14 7.66 5.08
C THR A 56 4.61 6.59 4.12
N ILE A 57 5.39 7.01 3.12
CA ILE A 57 6.17 6.11 2.27
C ILE A 57 7.64 6.44 2.50
N VAL A 58 8.45 5.43 2.80
CA VAL A 58 9.90 5.53 2.81
C VAL A 58 10.45 4.76 1.63
N HIS A 59 11.19 5.43 0.77
CA HIS A 59 11.85 4.88 -0.40
C HIS A 59 13.36 4.83 -0.18
N LYS A 60 13.95 3.67 -0.44
CA LYS A 60 15.40 3.48 -0.42
C LYS A 60 15.80 2.43 -1.45
N GLN A 61 16.49 2.85 -2.51
CA GLN A 61 16.86 1.97 -3.61
C GLN A 61 15.62 1.23 -4.13
N SER A 62 15.65 -0.10 -4.25
CA SER A 62 14.51 -0.90 -4.72
C SER A 62 13.54 -1.31 -3.60
N GLN A 63 13.45 -0.54 -2.52
CA GLN A 63 12.55 -0.85 -1.39
C GLN A 63 11.64 0.32 -1.09
N LEU A 64 10.37 -0.01 -0.85
CA LEU A 64 9.35 0.90 -0.37
C LEU A 64 8.83 0.36 0.96
N MET A 65 8.82 1.19 1.99
CA MET A 65 8.11 0.92 3.23
C MET A 65 6.87 1.80 3.24
N PHE A 66 5.71 1.16 3.20
CA PHE A 66 4.43 1.84 3.30
C PHE A 66 3.90 1.68 4.72
N ARG A 67 3.52 2.79 5.34
CA ARG A 67 2.88 2.80 6.65
C ARG A 67 1.62 3.65 6.59
N ALA A 68 0.49 3.01 6.85
CA ALA A 68 -0.76 3.73 7.06
C ALA A 68 -0.75 4.41 8.44
N GLY A 69 -1.35 5.59 8.51
CA GLY A 69 -1.46 6.34 9.76
C GLY A 69 -2.69 5.92 10.55
N LYS A 70 -3.51 6.90 10.94
CA LYS A 70 -4.72 6.70 11.76
C LYS A 70 -5.94 6.18 10.98
N VAL A 71 -5.84 6.08 9.66
CA VAL A 71 -6.90 5.59 8.76
C VAL A 71 -6.28 4.68 7.70
N ASP A 72 -7.11 3.84 7.10
CA ASP A 72 -6.76 3.06 5.92
C ASP A 72 -6.25 4.01 4.83
N SER A 73 -5.27 3.54 4.07
CA SER A 73 -4.60 4.38 3.11
C SER A 73 -4.29 3.62 1.83
N THR A 74 -4.61 4.26 0.71
CA THR A 74 -4.28 3.80 -0.62
C THR A 74 -3.40 4.83 -1.30
N VAL A 75 -2.31 4.38 -1.93
CA VAL A 75 -1.37 5.26 -2.62
C VAL A 75 -0.94 4.67 -3.95
N VAL A 76 -0.72 5.53 -4.93
CA VAL A 76 -0.06 5.19 -6.19
C VAL A 76 1.35 5.74 -6.15
N VAL A 77 2.34 4.89 -6.34
CA VAL A 77 3.75 5.25 -6.45
C VAL A 77 4.16 5.19 -7.92
N ASN A 78 4.62 6.31 -8.47
CA ASN A 78 5.16 6.40 -9.81
C ASN A 78 6.70 6.48 -9.76
N CYS A 79 7.37 5.48 -10.29
CA CYS A 79 8.83 5.39 -10.33
C CYS A 79 9.36 5.94 -11.66
N ALA A 80 10.27 6.91 -11.58
CA ALA A 80 10.67 7.76 -12.71
C ALA A 80 11.44 7.00 -13.80
N GLN A 81 12.13 5.91 -13.46
CA GLN A 81 13.02 5.21 -14.38
C GLN A 81 13.17 3.73 -14.03
N THR A 82 12.99 2.88 -15.02
CA THR A 82 13.30 1.46 -14.94
C THR A 82 14.71 1.15 -15.49
N PRO A 83 15.31 0.01 -15.10
CA PRO A 83 16.64 -0.39 -15.60
C PRO A 83 16.75 -0.55 -17.13
N ASP A 84 15.63 -0.78 -17.82
CA ASP A 84 15.51 -0.93 -19.28
C ASP A 84 15.22 0.39 -20.01
N GLY A 85 15.18 1.52 -19.30
CA GLY A 85 14.97 2.84 -19.89
C GLY A 85 13.50 3.20 -20.17
N ALA A 86 12.55 2.39 -19.71
CA ALA A 86 11.15 2.76 -19.70
C ALA A 86 10.89 3.83 -18.63
N PHE A 87 9.96 4.74 -18.95
CA PHE A 87 9.57 5.83 -18.06
C PHE A 87 8.24 5.50 -17.40
N ASN A 88 8.14 5.75 -16.10
CA ASN A 88 6.94 5.63 -15.27
C ASN A 88 6.43 4.19 -15.09
N TYR A 89 6.87 3.55 -14.00
CA TYR A 89 6.24 2.34 -13.47
C TYR A 89 5.35 2.69 -12.27
N TYR A 90 4.11 2.20 -12.28
CA TYR A 90 3.11 2.51 -11.27
C TYR A 90 2.84 1.31 -10.38
N TYR A 91 2.86 1.55 -9.08
CA TYR A 91 2.45 0.59 -8.07
C TYR A 91 1.30 1.14 -7.24
N LEU A 92 0.25 0.35 -7.07
CA LEU A 92 -0.90 0.69 -6.24
C LEU A 92 -0.84 -0.15 -4.96
N TYR A 93 -0.77 0.53 -3.82
CA TYR A 93 -0.76 -0.11 -2.52
C TYR A 93 -1.97 0.31 -1.71
N HIS A 94 -2.48 -0.63 -0.93
CA HIS A 94 -3.46 -0.38 0.12
C HIS A 94 -2.93 -0.91 1.44
N CYS A 95 -3.20 -0.21 2.53
CA CYS A 95 -2.88 -0.68 3.86
C CYS A 95 -3.90 -0.19 4.89
N SER A 96 -4.29 -1.09 5.79
CA SER A 96 -5.19 -0.76 6.89
C SER A 96 -4.56 0.14 7.93
N ALA A 97 -5.39 0.90 8.64
CA ALA A 97 -4.98 1.86 9.66
C ALA A 97 -4.01 1.24 10.67
N GLY A 98 -2.85 1.88 10.87
CA GLY A 98 -1.81 1.45 11.80
C GLY A 98 -0.85 0.39 11.26
N ASP A 99 -1.16 -0.27 10.14
CA ASP A 99 -0.33 -1.30 9.57
C ASP A 99 0.81 -0.75 8.70
N SER A 100 1.80 -1.60 8.46
CA SER A 100 2.93 -1.27 7.60
C SER A 100 3.49 -2.52 6.91
N ALA A 101 4.01 -2.34 5.70
CA ALA A 101 4.69 -3.40 4.97
C ALA A 101 5.88 -2.84 4.19
N ARG A 102 6.76 -3.76 3.80
CA ARG A 102 7.90 -3.49 2.92
C ARG A 102 7.70 -4.22 1.61
N PHE A 103 7.84 -3.47 0.52
CA PHE A 103 7.75 -3.97 -0.84
C PHE A 103 9.11 -3.84 -1.52
N LYS A 104 9.49 -4.87 -2.29
CA LYS A 104 10.71 -4.86 -3.08
C LYS A 104 10.34 -4.58 -4.51
N GLU A 105 10.64 -3.37 -4.97
CA GLU A 105 10.33 -2.90 -6.31
C GLU A 105 11.62 -2.64 -7.11
N PRO A 106 12.10 -3.62 -7.89
CA PRO A 106 13.30 -3.47 -8.72
C PRO A 106 13.22 -2.27 -9.68
N PHE A 107 12.01 -1.99 -10.17
CA PHE A 107 11.73 -0.88 -11.09
C PHE A 107 11.68 0.49 -10.40
N CYS A 108 11.71 0.53 -9.07
CA CYS A 108 11.82 1.75 -8.28
C CYS A 108 13.22 1.96 -7.72
N LYS A 109 14.26 1.30 -8.24
CA LYS A 109 15.64 1.51 -7.76
C LYS A 109 16.11 2.97 -7.91
N GLY A 110 15.62 3.66 -8.94
CA GLY A 110 15.92 5.06 -9.26
C GLY A 110 15.04 6.05 -8.49
N ALA A 111 14.88 7.26 -9.03
CA ALA A 111 14.05 8.29 -8.40
C ALA A 111 12.55 7.94 -8.44
N ILE A 112 11.81 8.40 -7.42
CA ILE A 112 10.35 8.44 -7.45
C ILE A 112 9.93 9.72 -8.17
N SER A 113 9.10 9.58 -9.20
CA SER A 113 8.53 10.70 -9.97
C SER A 113 7.43 11.39 -9.17
N SER A 114 6.50 10.60 -8.63
CA SER A 114 5.43 11.10 -7.78
C SER A 114 4.86 10.00 -6.89
N ILE A 115 4.22 10.40 -5.80
CA ILE A 115 3.32 9.53 -5.03
C ILE A 115 2.03 10.30 -4.83
N GLU A 116 0.90 9.66 -5.09
CA GLU A 116 -0.42 10.25 -4.94
C GLU A 116 -1.25 9.42 -3.96
N SER A 117 -1.98 10.09 -3.07
CA SER A 117 -2.99 9.42 -2.26
C SER A 117 -4.26 9.18 -3.09
N ILE A 118 -4.91 8.06 -2.82
CA ILE A 118 -6.21 7.71 -3.38
C ILE A 118 -7.23 7.74 -2.25
N ILE A 119 -8.37 8.36 -2.51
CA ILE A 119 -9.49 8.47 -1.56
C ILE A 119 -10.73 7.78 -2.13
N GLU A 120 -11.57 7.26 -1.24
CA GLU A 120 -12.90 6.77 -1.62
C GLU A 120 -13.81 7.94 -2.03
N PHE A 121 -14.80 7.64 -2.87
CA PHE A 121 -15.66 8.63 -3.52
C PHE A 121 -16.56 9.37 -2.55
#